data_AF-A0A8I6RT58-F1
#
_entry.id   AF-A0A8I6RT58-F1
#
_cell.length_a   1.000
_cell.length_b   1.000
_cell.length_c   1.000
_cell.angle_alpha   90.00
_cell.angle_beta   90.00
_cell.angle_gamma   90.00
#
_symmetry.space_group_name_H-M   'P 1'
#
loop_
_entity.id
_entity.type
_entity.pdbx_description
1 polymer ?
#
loop_
_entity_poly.entity_id
_entity_poly.type
_entity_poly.pdbx_seq_one_letter_code
_entity_poly.pdbx_strand_id
1 'polypeptide(L)'
;MAHSFLTSINKQISCNLAEHNIEPRKDAGSGVWLSLLLPSAVILGGIKYESSLKYQVAACICTGILVQSVIDMFNAYYRKPTPFGAVIFSCTSSTILLYIFTSKGPILSILFGFLSIFSYHKTILPVMKLCPKNFTYGECTTVCQGFILFIFSSAVREVQPQMNCFSVATTMIQLGNLCLMVIATVSYYHNMKEQPGKFYSLIGFVFAFVLLPSLYLSIGENPLVWIYNLFTEDTTAIQLVVFWLFCCILGAAAVMLQINTNQKASTAVRKIFHGLIILVFVPAVIWKPCMIYLASGVVFAIFATLDMIRILKMPPLGETLRSGFLKFADEKDEGPLALTPIYLLVGCSFPLWIHPNPNYSDLLPLLSGILAVGIGDSAASICGSLVGKNRWPGSRKTKEGTIACFLSQLFVVILLIHIGYVPRTNLIKPTFAIAMSSFVEAKTDQVDNLALPLLMYVMML
;
A
#
# COMPACT_ATOMS: atom_id res chain seq x y z
N MET A 1 -26.02 -9.14 -15.33
CA MET A 1 -26.34 -8.94 -13.89
C MET A 1 -25.24 -8.16 -13.15
N ALA A 2 -23.98 -8.62 -13.12
CA ALA A 2 -22.87 -7.94 -12.42
C ALA A 2 -22.60 -6.49 -12.89
N HIS A 3 -22.68 -6.22 -14.20
CA HIS A 3 -22.51 -4.86 -14.72
C HIS A 3 -23.62 -3.90 -14.23
N SER A 4 -24.89 -4.34 -14.23
CA SER A 4 -26.01 -3.56 -13.69
C SER A 4 -25.89 -3.30 -12.19
N PHE A 5 -25.33 -4.26 -11.44
CA PHE A 5 -25.10 -4.14 -10.00
C PHE A 5 -24.09 -3.03 -9.68
N LEU A 6 -22.90 -3.08 -10.30
CA LEU A 6 -21.84 -2.10 -10.07
C LEU A 6 -22.25 -0.70 -10.54
N THR A 7 -22.96 -0.58 -11.67
CA THR A 7 -23.44 0.72 -12.16
C THR A 7 -24.44 1.36 -11.19
N SER A 8 -25.35 0.58 -10.59
CA SER A 8 -26.30 1.08 -9.59
C SER A 8 -25.58 1.57 -8.33
N ILE A 9 -24.61 0.79 -7.83
CA ILE A 9 -23.80 1.16 -6.65
C ILE A 9 -22.99 2.42 -6.93
N ASN A 10 -22.31 2.50 -8.07
CA ASN A 10 -21.53 3.66 -8.47
C ASN A 10 -22.37 4.94 -8.45
N LYS A 11 -23.60 4.86 -8.99
CA LYS A 11 -24.54 6.00 -8.98
C LYS A 11 -24.91 6.39 -7.55
N GLN A 12 -25.26 5.43 -6.70
CA GLN A 12 -25.67 5.73 -5.32
C GLN A 12 -24.53 6.32 -4.47
N ILE A 13 -23.32 5.77 -4.59
CA ILE A 13 -22.14 6.31 -3.90
C ILE A 13 -21.87 7.74 -4.37
N SER A 14 -21.94 7.98 -5.68
CA SER A 14 -21.74 9.33 -6.23
C SER A 14 -22.76 10.35 -5.69
N CYS A 15 -24.04 9.95 -5.58
CA CYS A 15 -25.07 10.79 -4.95
C CYS A 15 -24.73 11.09 -3.48
N ASN A 16 -24.36 10.09 -2.69
CA ASN A 16 -24.02 10.25 -1.28
C ASN A 16 -22.79 11.17 -1.08
N LEU A 17 -21.76 11.01 -1.91
CA LEU A 17 -20.60 11.90 -1.89
C LEU A 17 -20.97 13.35 -2.23
N ALA A 18 -21.84 13.55 -3.22
CA ALA A 18 -22.34 14.87 -3.58
C ALA A 18 -23.14 15.52 -2.44
N GLU A 19 -24.02 14.77 -1.77
CA GLU A 19 -24.78 15.24 -0.59
C GLU A 19 -23.86 15.72 0.54
N HIS A 20 -22.68 15.13 0.69
CA HIS A 20 -21.69 15.50 1.70
C HIS A 20 -20.67 16.55 1.24
N ASN A 21 -20.83 17.11 0.03
CA ASN A 21 -19.88 18.03 -0.61
C ASN A 21 -18.45 17.44 -0.71
N ILE A 22 -18.34 16.17 -1.08
CA ILE A 22 -17.07 15.49 -1.28
C ILE A 22 -16.75 15.44 -2.78
N GLU A 23 -15.54 15.86 -3.14
CA GLU A 23 -15.03 15.81 -4.50
C GLU A 23 -14.17 14.55 -4.69
N PRO A 24 -14.69 13.45 -5.27
CA PRO A 24 -13.88 12.28 -5.58
C PRO A 24 -12.91 12.57 -6.73
N ARG A 25 -11.93 11.69 -6.92
CA ARG A 25 -11.03 11.70 -8.08
C ARG A 25 -11.85 11.68 -9.38
N LYS A 26 -11.48 12.54 -10.32
CA LYS A 26 -12.20 12.69 -11.59
C LYS A 26 -11.98 11.49 -12.50
N ASP A 27 -12.88 11.36 -13.47
CA ASP A 27 -12.81 10.37 -14.55
C ASP A 27 -12.66 8.91 -14.10
N ALA A 28 -13.12 8.60 -12.89
CA ALA A 28 -13.13 7.26 -12.33
C ALA A 28 -14.46 6.97 -11.61
N GLY A 29 -14.93 5.73 -11.72
CA GLY A 29 -16.04 5.19 -10.95
C GLY A 29 -15.67 5.01 -9.48
N SER A 30 -16.64 4.58 -8.66
CA SER A 30 -16.47 4.53 -7.21
C SER A 30 -15.35 3.60 -6.74
N GLY A 31 -14.97 2.59 -7.53
CA GLY A 31 -13.94 1.63 -7.16
C GLY A 31 -14.31 0.70 -6.01
N VAL A 32 -15.59 0.64 -5.60
CA VAL A 32 -16.03 -0.03 -4.35
C VAL A 32 -15.53 -1.47 -4.17
N TRP A 33 -15.28 -2.20 -5.26
CA TRP A 33 -14.76 -3.56 -5.23
C TRP A 33 -13.37 -3.67 -4.57
N LEU A 34 -12.59 -2.58 -4.53
CA LEU A 34 -11.31 -2.52 -3.82
C LEU A 34 -11.46 -2.74 -2.31
N SER A 35 -12.63 -2.42 -1.74
CA SER A 35 -12.93 -2.63 -0.31
C SER A 35 -12.86 -4.10 0.11
N LEU A 36 -12.92 -5.04 -0.84
CA LEU A 36 -12.89 -6.47 -0.56
C LEU A 36 -11.47 -7.04 -0.56
N LEU A 37 -10.51 -6.39 -1.21
CA LEU A 37 -9.20 -7.00 -1.50
C LEU A 37 -8.32 -7.13 -0.26
N LEU A 38 -8.04 -6.02 0.43
CA LEU A 38 -7.13 -6.02 1.57
C LEU A 38 -7.64 -6.91 2.72
N PRO A 39 -8.92 -6.85 3.14
CA PRO A 39 -9.44 -7.76 4.16
C PRO A 39 -9.33 -9.23 3.73
N SER A 40 -9.66 -9.55 2.47
CA SER A 40 -9.54 -10.91 1.95
C SER A 40 -8.09 -11.40 1.96
N ALA A 41 -7.13 -10.55 1.57
CA ALA A 41 -5.71 -10.87 1.57
C ALA A 41 -5.23 -11.26 2.98
N VAL A 42 -5.56 -10.44 3.98
CA VAL A 42 -5.10 -10.68 5.35
C VAL A 42 -5.76 -11.94 5.93
N ILE A 43 -7.08 -12.14 5.72
CA ILE A 43 -7.81 -13.33 6.16
C ILE A 43 -7.23 -14.60 5.53
N LEU A 44 -7.06 -14.62 4.20
CA LEU A 44 -6.53 -15.79 3.48
C LEU A 44 -5.11 -16.12 3.93
N GLY A 45 -4.26 -15.11 4.13
CA GLY A 45 -2.92 -15.30 4.68
C GLY A 45 -2.97 -15.94 6.08
N GLY A 46 -3.87 -15.48 6.95
CA GLY A 46 -4.02 -16.00 8.31
C GLY A 46 -4.57 -17.44 8.37
N ILE A 47 -5.34 -17.85 7.37
CA ILE A 47 -5.82 -19.23 7.23
C ILE A 47 -4.73 -20.15 6.68
N LYS A 48 -3.93 -19.67 5.70
CA LYS A 48 -2.98 -20.51 4.97
C LYS A 48 -1.65 -20.72 5.68
N TYR A 49 -1.18 -19.73 6.44
CA TYR A 49 0.14 -19.77 7.06
C TYR A 49 0.05 -19.59 8.57
N GLU A 50 1.02 -20.20 9.27
CA GLU A 50 1.29 -19.85 10.66
C GLU A 50 1.67 -18.37 10.77
N SER A 51 1.09 -17.70 11.75
CA SER A 51 1.08 -16.25 11.80
C SER A 51 1.29 -15.74 13.22
N SER A 52 1.91 -14.56 13.35
CA SER A 52 2.14 -13.94 14.64
C SER A 52 0.83 -13.45 15.27
N LEU A 53 0.85 -13.19 16.57
CA LEU A 53 -0.31 -12.65 17.29
C LEU A 53 -0.81 -11.31 16.69
N LYS A 54 0.11 -10.45 16.23
CA LYS A 54 -0.26 -9.20 15.54
C LYS A 54 -1.05 -9.48 14.27
N TYR A 55 -0.61 -10.47 13.51
CA TYR A 55 -1.27 -10.88 12.27
C TYR A 55 -2.64 -11.50 12.53
N GLN A 56 -2.75 -12.38 13.54
CA GLN A 56 -4.02 -12.98 13.94
C GLN A 56 -5.06 -11.93 14.35
N VAL A 57 -4.65 -10.91 15.13
CA VAL A 57 -5.51 -9.78 15.48
C VAL A 57 -5.96 -9.03 14.23
N ALA A 58 -5.04 -8.73 13.30
CA ALA A 58 -5.37 -8.07 12.04
C ALA A 58 -6.37 -8.89 11.21
N ALA A 59 -6.16 -10.21 11.09
CA ALA A 59 -7.06 -11.12 10.37
C ALA A 59 -8.47 -11.16 11.00
N CYS A 60 -8.58 -11.21 12.32
CA CYS A 60 -9.86 -11.17 13.02
C CYS A 60 -10.58 -9.81 12.89
N ILE A 61 -9.84 -8.70 12.78
CA ILE A 61 -10.42 -7.38 12.47
C ILE A 61 -10.90 -7.33 11.02
N CYS A 62 -10.11 -7.87 10.09
CA CYS A 62 -10.46 -7.93 8.67
C CYS A 62 -11.77 -8.67 8.40
N THR A 63 -12.16 -9.68 9.19
CA THR A 63 -13.45 -10.35 8.98
C THR A 63 -14.63 -9.41 9.20
N GLY A 64 -14.60 -8.62 10.27
CA GLY A 64 -15.62 -7.59 10.53
C GLY A 64 -15.62 -6.50 9.47
N ILE A 65 -14.43 -6.06 9.02
CA ILE A 65 -14.33 -5.07 7.95
C ILE A 65 -14.87 -5.62 6.62
N LEU A 66 -14.59 -6.89 6.30
CA LEU A 66 -15.09 -7.53 5.09
C LEU A 66 -16.62 -7.65 5.11
N VAL A 67 -17.18 -8.12 6.22
CA VAL A 67 -18.64 -8.19 6.42
C VAL A 67 -19.26 -6.80 6.25
N GLN A 68 -18.68 -5.78 6.89
CA GLN A 68 -19.18 -4.41 6.78
C GLN A 68 -19.13 -3.88 5.35
N SER A 69 -18.03 -4.14 4.63
CA SER A 69 -17.83 -3.70 3.24
C SER A 69 -18.86 -4.34 2.30
N VAL A 70 -19.16 -5.62 2.49
CA VAL A 70 -20.20 -6.34 1.73
C VAL A 70 -21.58 -5.76 2.02
N ILE A 71 -21.89 -5.50 3.30
CA ILE A 71 -23.18 -4.90 3.70
C ILE A 71 -23.34 -3.51 3.08
N ASP A 72 -22.31 -2.67 3.14
CA ASP A 72 -22.35 -1.32 2.58
C ASP A 72 -22.55 -1.37 1.06
N MET A 73 -21.95 -2.33 0.36
CA MET A 73 -22.20 -2.56 -1.07
C MET A 73 -23.66 -2.95 -1.36
N PHE A 74 -24.23 -3.89 -0.59
CA PHE A 74 -25.64 -4.29 -0.75
C PHE A 74 -26.61 -3.14 -0.44
N ASN A 75 -26.36 -2.39 0.63
CA ASN A 75 -27.18 -1.24 1.00
C ASN A 75 -27.10 -0.13 -0.05
N ALA A 76 -25.91 0.13 -0.60
CA ALA A 76 -25.75 1.06 -1.72
C ALA A 76 -26.52 0.58 -2.96
N TYR A 77 -26.52 -0.72 -3.26
CA TYR A 77 -27.29 -1.28 -4.39
C TYR A 77 -28.80 -1.07 -4.22
N TYR A 78 -29.34 -1.34 -3.03
CA TYR A 78 -30.75 -1.17 -2.70
C TYR A 78 -31.14 0.27 -2.30
N ARG A 79 -30.18 1.21 -2.31
CA ARG A 79 -30.36 2.62 -1.91
C ARG A 79 -30.91 2.79 -0.49
N LYS A 80 -30.45 1.93 0.43
CA LYS A 80 -30.80 1.99 1.85
C LYS A 80 -29.62 2.54 2.65
N PRO A 81 -29.85 3.29 3.73
CA PRO A 81 -28.79 3.61 4.68
C PRO A 81 -28.35 2.32 5.40
N THR A 82 -27.07 2.27 5.80
CA THR A 82 -26.58 1.15 6.61
C THR A 82 -27.23 1.18 8.00
N PRO A 83 -28.04 0.17 8.37
CA PRO A 83 -28.72 0.18 9.65
C PRO A 83 -27.71 -0.03 10.79
N PHE A 84 -27.96 0.60 11.94
CA PHE A 84 -27.08 0.46 13.11
C PHE A 84 -26.86 -1.01 13.51
N GLY A 85 -27.90 -1.85 13.43
CA GLY A 85 -27.81 -3.28 13.71
C GLY A 85 -26.83 -4.04 12.80
N ALA A 86 -26.62 -3.60 11.56
CA ALA A 86 -25.63 -4.21 10.68
C ALA A 86 -24.19 -3.91 11.12
N VAL A 87 -23.94 -2.69 11.60
CA VAL A 87 -22.63 -2.33 12.18
C VAL A 87 -22.35 -3.18 13.41
N ILE A 88 -23.34 -3.36 14.28
CA ILE A 88 -23.23 -4.23 15.46
C ILE A 88 -22.93 -5.69 15.06
N PHE A 89 -23.57 -6.21 14.01
CA PHE A 89 -23.27 -7.54 13.48
C PHE A 89 -21.81 -7.67 13.03
N SER A 90 -21.30 -6.70 12.26
CA SER A 90 -19.90 -6.65 11.84
C SER A 90 -18.94 -6.60 13.04
N CYS A 91 -19.21 -5.75 14.04
CA CYS A 91 -18.42 -5.67 15.28
C CYS A 91 -18.41 -7.01 16.04
N THR A 92 -19.56 -7.67 16.11
CA THR A 92 -19.74 -8.95 16.82
C THR A 92 -18.95 -10.06 16.13
N SER A 93 -18.97 -10.12 14.79
CA SER A 93 -18.21 -11.10 14.02
C SER A 93 -16.69 -11.02 14.30
N SER A 94 -16.13 -9.81 14.32
CA SER A 94 -14.73 -9.60 14.65
C SER A 94 -14.42 -9.94 16.12
N THR A 95 -15.30 -9.51 17.04
CA THR A 95 -15.16 -9.75 18.48
C THR A 95 -15.10 -11.24 18.82
N ILE A 96 -15.98 -12.05 18.21
CA ILE A 96 -16.03 -13.50 18.44
C ILE A 96 -14.72 -14.14 18.00
N LEU A 97 -14.21 -13.80 16.81
CA LEU A 97 -12.95 -14.37 16.32
C LEU A 97 -11.76 -13.89 17.14
N LEU A 98 -11.71 -12.61 17.54
CA LEU A 98 -10.68 -12.10 18.44
C LEU A 98 -10.66 -12.89 19.74
N TYR A 99 -11.82 -13.16 20.32
CA TYR A 99 -11.92 -13.94 21.57
C TYR A 99 -11.42 -15.37 21.40
N ILE A 100 -11.77 -16.03 20.28
CA ILE A 100 -11.37 -17.41 19.98
C ILE A 100 -9.86 -17.52 19.70
N PHE A 101 -9.30 -16.61 18.90
CA PHE A 101 -7.97 -16.80 18.31
C PHE A 101 -6.83 -16.03 18.99
N THR A 102 -7.09 -15.01 19.82
CA THR A 102 -6.01 -14.12 20.32
C THR A 102 -5.70 -14.23 21.81
N SER A 103 -6.48 -15.02 22.56
CA SER A 103 -6.32 -15.23 24.02
C SER A 103 -6.25 -13.94 24.87
N LYS A 104 -6.58 -12.77 24.30
CA LYS A 104 -6.48 -11.43 24.93
C LYS A 104 -7.60 -11.13 25.95
N GLY A 105 -8.45 -12.11 26.24
CA GLY A 105 -9.62 -11.97 27.10
C GLY A 105 -10.82 -11.29 26.41
N PRO A 106 -12.01 -11.40 27.00
CA PRO A 106 -13.26 -10.94 26.38
C PRO A 106 -13.34 -9.42 26.26
N ILE A 107 -12.88 -8.67 27.27
CA ILE A 107 -12.96 -7.20 27.30
C ILE A 107 -12.17 -6.58 26.15
N LEU A 108 -10.92 -7.01 25.97
CA LEU A 108 -10.05 -6.47 24.92
C LEU A 108 -10.55 -6.88 23.52
N SER A 109 -11.13 -8.07 23.39
CA SER A 109 -11.75 -8.54 22.15
C SER A 109 -12.96 -7.68 21.76
N ILE A 110 -13.83 -7.34 22.71
CA ILE A 110 -14.98 -6.44 22.49
C ILE A 110 -14.49 -5.04 22.11
N LEU A 111 -13.51 -4.52 22.84
CA LEU A 111 -12.96 -3.19 22.59
C LEU A 111 -12.37 -3.09 21.18
N PHE A 112 -11.54 -4.06 20.78
CA PHE A 112 -10.91 -4.08 19.46
C PHE A 112 -11.93 -4.31 18.35
N GLY A 113 -12.85 -5.27 18.52
CA GLY A 113 -13.89 -5.55 17.54
C GLY A 113 -14.83 -4.37 17.32
N PHE A 114 -15.21 -3.64 18.38
CA PHE A 114 -16.10 -2.49 18.25
C PHE A 114 -15.38 -1.24 17.71
N LEU A 115 -14.24 -0.86 18.30
CA LEU A 115 -13.53 0.35 17.90
C LEU A 115 -13.01 0.25 16.46
N SER A 116 -12.49 -0.90 16.04
CA SER A 116 -11.94 -1.04 14.68
C SER A 116 -13.00 -0.85 13.60
N ILE A 117 -14.16 -1.48 13.74
CA ILE A 117 -15.25 -1.38 12.76
C ILE A 117 -15.96 -0.03 12.83
N PHE A 118 -16.12 0.53 14.03
CA PHE A 118 -16.69 1.88 14.18
C PHE A 118 -15.79 2.94 13.55
N SER A 119 -14.48 2.90 13.82
CA SER A 119 -13.48 3.76 13.18
C SER A 119 -13.50 3.58 11.66
N TYR A 120 -13.57 2.34 11.16
CA TYR A 120 -13.68 2.07 9.72
C TYR A 120 -14.82 2.83 9.06
N HIS A 121 -16.01 2.72 9.63
CA HIS A 121 -17.18 3.39 9.07
C HIS A 121 -17.10 4.92 9.17
N LYS A 122 -16.50 5.46 10.24
CA LYS A 122 -16.45 6.92 10.50
C LYS A 122 -15.31 7.65 9.82
N THR A 123 -14.23 6.98 9.39
CA THR A 123 -13.03 7.64 8.86
C THR A 123 -13.08 7.93 7.36
N ILE A 124 -13.84 7.16 6.56
CA ILE A 124 -13.81 7.25 5.08
C ILE A 124 -14.19 8.66 4.57
N LEU A 125 -15.39 9.16 4.91
CA LEU A 125 -15.87 10.45 4.40
C LEU A 125 -15.01 11.64 4.89
N PRO A 126 -14.60 11.74 6.17
CA PRO A 126 -13.68 12.78 6.61
C PRO A 126 -12.35 12.80 5.86
N VAL A 127 -11.75 11.63 5.56
CA VAL A 127 -10.48 11.55 4.81
C VAL A 127 -10.67 12.08 3.39
N MET A 128 -11.74 11.67 2.69
CA MET A 128 -12.03 12.18 1.34
C MET A 128 -12.29 13.69 1.33
N LYS A 129 -12.92 14.22 2.39
CA LYS A 129 -13.15 15.67 2.53
C LYS A 129 -11.85 16.44 2.79
N LEU A 130 -10.92 15.87 3.56
CA LEU A 130 -9.61 16.47 3.82
C LEU A 130 -8.70 16.45 2.58
N CYS A 131 -8.86 15.43 1.73
CA CYS A 131 -8.04 15.20 0.53
C CYS A 131 -8.91 15.21 -0.74
N PRO A 132 -9.48 16.37 -1.13
CA PRO A 132 -10.35 16.44 -2.31
C PRO A 132 -9.59 15.99 -3.57
N LYS A 133 -10.28 15.28 -4.46
CA LYS A 133 -9.80 14.74 -5.75
C LYS A 133 -8.67 13.69 -5.66
N ASN A 134 -8.18 13.34 -4.48
CA ASN A 134 -7.12 12.32 -4.37
C ASN A 134 -7.64 10.89 -4.55
N PHE A 135 -8.86 10.59 -4.10
CA PHE A 135 -9.34 9.22 -4.00
C PHE A 135 -10.68 9.02 -4.70
N THR A 136 -10.87 7.85 -5.29
CA THR A 136 -12.21 7.26 -5.40
C THR A 136 -12.68 6.74 -4.03
N TYR A 137 -13.96 6.39 -3.89
CA TYR A 137 -14.48 5.81 -2.65
C TYR A 137 -13.73 4.52 -2.28
N GLY A 138 -13.49 3.64 -3.24
CA GLY A 138 -12.78 2.36 -3.06
C GLY A 138 -11.32 2.55 -2.69
N GLU A 139 -10.60 3.46 -3.36
CA GLU A 139 -9.20 3.78 -3.03
C GLU A 139 -9.08 4.30 -1.59
N CYS A 140 -9.94 5.25 -1.20
CA CYS A 140 -9.97 5.77 0.18
C CYS A 140 -10.32 4.67 1.18
N THR A 141 -11.25 3.79 0.84
CA THR A 141 -11.65 2.67 1.69
C THR A 141 -10.46 1.75 1.97
N THR A 142 -9.71 1.35 0.95
CA THR A 142 -8.50 0.51 1.10
C THR A 142 -7.44 1.20 1.98
N VAL A 143 -7.23 2.51 1.81
CA VAL A 143 -6.32 3.28 2.67
C VAL A 143 -6.79 3.30 4.13
N CYS A 144 -8.08 3.52 4.37
CA CYS A 144 -8.66 3.52 5.72
C CYS A 144 -8.56 2.13 6.37
N GLN A 145 -8.76 1.06 5.59
CA GLN A 145 -8.55 -0.33 6.06
C GLN A 145 -7.11 -0.54 6.50
N GLY A 146 -6.14 -0.19 5.66
CA GLY A 146 -4.71 -0.28 6.00
C GLY A 146 -4.35 0.51 7.25
N PHE A 147 -4.88 1.73 7.37
CA PHE A 147 -4.69 2.59 8.54
C PHE A 147 -5.23 1.96 9.83
N ILE A 148 -6.42 1.38 9.80
CA ILE A 148 -7.02 0.73 10.97
C ILE A 148 -6.22 -0.50 11.37
N LEU A 149 -5.88 -1.35 10.41
CA LEU A 149 -5.04 -2.52 10.69
C LEU A 149 -3.69 -2.11 11.28
N PHE A 150 -3.08 -1.04 10.77
CA PHE A 150 -1.86 -0.48 11.33
C PHE A 150 -2.02 -0.06 12.80
N ILE A 151 -3.06 0.71 13.15
CA ILE A 151 -3.28 1.17 14.53
C ILE A 151 -3.51 0.01 15.49
N PHE A 152 -4.42 -0.90 15.16
CA PHE A 152 -4.76 -2.01 16.06
C PHE A 152 -3.63 -3.04 16.16
N SER A 153 -2.92 -3.33 15.07
CA SER A 153 -1.74 -4.22 15.13
C SER A 153 -0.57 -3.60 15.89
N SER A 154 -0.39 -2.27 15.85
CA SER A 154 0.63 -1.57 16.63
C SER A 154 0.32 -1.54 18.12
N ALA A 155 -0.96 -1.58 18.50
CA ALA A 155 -1.38 -1.68 19.90
C ALA A 155 -1.13 -3.07 20.52
N VAL A 156 -0.84 -4.09 19.69
CA VAL A 156 -0.58 -5.45 20.16
C VAL A 156 0.91 -5.62 20.46
N ARG A 157 1.24 -5.82 21.74
CA ARG A 157 2.58 -6.23 22.15
C ARG A 157 2.80 -7.72 21.89
N GLU A 158 3.84 -8.05 21.12
CA GLU A 158 4.37 -9.41 21.03
C GLU A 158 5.21 -9.69 22.28
N VAL A 159 4.91 -10.80 22.95
CA VAL A 159 5.70 -11.32 24.07
C VAL A 159 6.47 -12.52 23.53
N GLN A 160 7.58 -12.25 22.85
CA GLN A 160 8.52 -13.31 22.43
C GLN A 160 9.85 -13.14 23.17
N PRO A 161 10.45 -14.24 23.66
CA PRO A 161 11.72 -14.19 24.39
C PRO A 161 12.93 -13.85 23.49
N GLN A 162 12.83 -14.03 22.17
CA GLN A 162 13.79 -13.54 21.19
C GLN A 162 13.04 -12.96 19.98
N MET A 163 13.32 -11.71 19.62
CA MET A 163 12.71 -11.09 18.44
C MET A 163 13.45 -11.54 17.19
N ASN A 164 12.72 -12.10 16.22
CA ASN A 164 13.27 -12.32 14.89
C ASN A 164 13.42 -10.99 14.13
N CYS A 165 14.16 -11.01 13.02
CA CYS A 165 14.44 -9.81 12.22
C CYS A 165 13.15 -9.06 11.81
N PHE A 166 12.10 -9.77 11.40
CA PHE A 166 10.83 -9.17 10.99
C PHE A 166 10.09 -8.53 12.16
N SER A 167 10.10 -9.13 13.36
CA SER A 167 9.48 -8.55 14.55
C SER A 167 10.17 -7.25 14.95
N VAL A 168 11.51 -7.20 14.88
CA VAL A 168 12.28 -5.96 15.13
C VAL A 168 11.96 -4.91 14.07
N ALA A 169 12.04 -5.28 12.79
CA ALA A 169 11.73 -4.37 11.69
C ALA A 169 10.29 -3.85 11.73
N THR A 170 9.32 -4.72 12.04
CA THR A 170 7.90 -4.35 12.23
C THR A 170 7.77 -3.32 13.34
N THR A 171 8.44 -3.52 14.47
CA THR A 171 8.40 -2.60 15.60
C THR A 171 9.01 -1.24 15.25
N MET A 172 10.14 -1.24 14.51
CA MET A 172 10.75 -0.02 13.98
C MET A 172 9.81 0.75 13.05
N ILE A 173 9.19 0.05 12.09
CA ILE A 173 8.25 0.64 11.13
C ILE A 173 7.00 1.18 11.84
N GLN A 174 6.43 0.40 12.77
CA GLN A 174 5.23 0.79 13.51
C GLN A 174 5.46 2.06 14.33
N LEU A 175 6.51 2.08 15.14
CA LEU A 175 6.79 3.23 15.99
C LEU A 175 7.24 4.45 15.18
N GLY A 176 8.02 4.25 14.12
CA GLY A 176 8.42 5.32 13.19
C GLY A 176 7.20 5.98 12.53
N ASN A 177 6.26 5.18 12.01
CA ASN A 177 5.05 5.70 11.38
C ASN A 177 4.08 6.33 12.40
N LEU A 178 3.98 5.80 13.63
CA LEU A 178 3.21 6.45 14.70
C LEU A 178 3.78 7.84 15.05
N CYS A 179 5.11 7.95 15.16
CA CYS A 179 5.78 9.24 15.36
C CYS A 179 5.51 10.19 14.18
N LEU A 180 5.54 9.68 12.96
CA LEU A 180 5.23 10.46 11.76
C LEU A 180 3.79 10.99 11.77
N MET A 181 2.82 10.18 12.20
CA MET A 181 1.44 10.61 12.36
C MET A 181 1.32 11.75 13.39
N VAL A 182 2.03 11.65 14.51
CA VAL A 182 2.08 12.73 15.52
C VAL A 182 2.65 14.00 14.90
N ILE A 183 3.76 13.92 14.18
CA ILE A 183 4.37 15.06 13.49
C ILE A 183 3.39 15.69 12.50
N ALA A 184 2.72 14.89 11.66
CA ALA A 184 1.75 15.36 10.68
C ALA A 184 0.57 16.07 11.35
N THR A 185 0.03 15.46 12.42
CA THR A 185 -1.12 15.98 13.17
C THR A 185 -0.78 17.31 13.84
N VAL A 186 0.35 17.37 14.57
CA VAL A 186 0.83 18.59 15.21
C VAL A 186 1.13 19.69 14.18
N SER A 187 1.74 19.33 13.05
CA SER A 187 2.05 20.28 11.97
C SER A 187 0.79 20.89 11.36
N TYR A 188 -0.26 20.08 11.20
CA TYR A 188 -1.57 20.51 10.70
C TYR A 188 -2.28 21.44 11.70
N TYR A 189 -2.46 21.01 12.95
CA TYR A 189 -3.20 21.79 13.94
C TYR A 189 -2.52 23.09 14.36
N HIS A 190 -1.18 23.13 14.37
CA HIS A 190 -0.42 24.35 14.67
C HIS A 190 -0.08 25.19 13.44
N ASN A 191 -0.63 24.85 12.26
CA ASN A 191 -0.38 25.54 10.99
C ASN A 191 1.11 25.86 10.77
N MET A 192 1.96 24.83 10.87
CA MET A 192 3.42 25.01 10.85
C MET A 192 4.00 25.49 9.52
N LYS A 193 3.16 25.67 8.49
CA LYS A 193 3.51 26.17 7.16
C LYS A 193 4.40 27.44 7.19
N GLU A 194 4.16 28.33 8.15
CA GLU A 194 4.87 29.60 8.29
C GLU A 194 6.03 29.54 9.30
N GLN A 195 6.31 28.37 9.88
CA GLN A 195 7.26 28.21 10.99
C GLN A 195 8.27 27.08 10.74
N PRO A 196 9.16 27.18 9.72
CA PRO A 196 10.08 26.10 9.35
C PRO A 196 10.98 25.64 10.49
N GLY A 197 11.50 26.57 11.29
CA GLY A 197 12.34 26.23 12.44
C GLY A 197 11.61 25.33 13.45
N LYS A 198 10.32 25.60 13.75
CA LYS A 198 9.53 24.76 14.66
C LYS A 198 9.20 23.41 14.07
N PHE A 199 8.93 23.34 12.76
CA PHE A 199 8.68 22.10 12.06
C PHE A 199 9.89 21.15 12.12
N TYR A 200 11.09 21.64 11.80
CA TYR A 200 12.30 20.83 11.86
C TYR A 200 12.72 20.48 13.30
N SER A 201 12.53 21.41 14.25
CA SER A 201 12.75 21.12 15.67
C SER A 201 11.79 20.05 16.19
N LEU A 202 10.52 20.05 15.76
CA LEU A 202 9.56 18.99 16.11
C LEU A 202 10.03 17.63 15.59
N ILE A 203 10.45 17.54 14.32
CA ILE A 203 10.97 16.30 13.74
C ILE A 203 12.18 15.80 14.54
N GLY A 204 13.17 16.68 14.80
CA GLY A 204 14.37 16.34 15.55
C GLY A 204 14.05 15.90 16.99
N PHE A 205 13.13 16.60 17.66
CA PHE A 205 12.69 16.27 19.00
C PHE A 205 12.00 14.90 19.06
N VAL A 206 11.02 14.66 18.19
CA VAL A 206 10.30 13.38 18.13
C VAL A 206 11.26 12.25 17.80
N PHE A 207 12.20 12.45 16.87
CA PHE A 207 13.21 11.45 16.54
C PHE A 207 14.12 11.11 17.73
N ALA A 208 14.72 12.12 18.36
CA ALA A 208 15.73 11.92 19.40
C ALA A 208 15.15 11.52 20.76
N PHE A 209 14.00 12.06 21.15
CA PHE A 209 13.44 11.91 22.50
C PHE A 209 12.22 10.99 22.56
N VAL A 210 11.58 10.67 21.44
CA VAL A 210 10.42 9.77 21.41
C VAL A 210 10.78 8.46 20.69
N LEU A 211 11.19 8.54 19.42
CA LEU A 211 11.42 7.36 18.59
C LEU A 211 12.60 6.51 19.08
N LEU A 212 13.81 7.09 19.15
CA LEU A 212 15.02 6.33 19.52
C LEU A 212 14.93 5.71 20.92
N PRO A 213 14.50 6.43 21.99
CA PRO A 213 14.37 5.83 23.31
C PRO A 213 13.31 4.74 23.36
N SER A 214 12.15 4.95 22.72
CA SER A 214 11.07 3.95 22.71
C SER A 214 11.48 2.69 21.94
N LEU A 215 12.26 2.82 20.87
CA LEU A 215 12.84 1.69 20.15
C LEU A 215 13.88 0.95 20.99
N TYR A 216 14.79 1.66 21.64
CA TYR A 216 15.78 1.06 22.54
C TYR A 216 15.11 0.24 23.64
N LEU A 217 14.06 0.79 24.27
CA LEU A 217 13.28 0.10 25.31
C LEU A 217 12.49 -1.11 24.78
N SER A 218 12.02 -1.06 23.53
CA SER A 218 11.20 -2.12 22.95
C SER A 218 12.04 -3.28 22.41
N ILE A 219 13.18 -2.98 21.79
CA ILE A 219 14.05 -3.96 21.13
C ILE A 219 15.11 -4.48 22.11
N GLY A 220 15.55 -3.66 23.07
CA GLY A 220 16.58 -4.01 24.06
C GLY A 220 18.02 -3.71 23.60
N GLU A 221 18.21 -3.13 22.43
CA GLU A 221 19.51 -2.72 21.89
C GLU A 221 19.41 -1.38 21.14
N ASN A 222 20.55 -0.81 20.76
CA ASN A 222 20.56 0.44 20.00
C ASN A 222 19.98 0.22 18.58
N PRO A 223 18.87 0.88 18.22
CA PRO A 223 18.21 0.65 16.93
C PRO A 223 19.07 1.05 15.73
N LEU A 224 19.93 2.07 15.86
CA LEU A 224 20.83 2.50 14.78
C LEU A 224 21.95 1.48 14.57
N VAL A 225 22.47 0.90 15.65
CA VAL A 225 23.46 -0.19 15.58
C VAL A 225 22.83 -1.44 14.97
N TRP A 226 21.59 -1.77 15.34
CA TRP A 226 20.89 -2.90 14.75
C TRP A 226 20.66 -2.72 13.23
N ILE A 227 20.23 -1.52 12.81
CA ILE A 227 20.10 -1.18 11.39
C ILE A 227 21.46 -1.30 10.70
N TYR A 228 22.51 -0.72 11.26
CA TYR A 228 23.86 -0.82 10.70
C TYR A 228 24.26 -2.29 10.50
N ASN A 229 24.13 -3.12 11.54
CA ASN A 229 24.46 -4.53 11.48
C ASN A 229 23.64 -5.28 10.42
N LEU A 230 22.34 -4.99 10.27
CA LEU A 230 21.50 -5.59 9.23
C LEU A 230 21.98 -5.26 7.82
N PHE A 231 22.37 -4.00 7.57
CA PHE A 231 22.80 -3.54 6.25
C PHE A 231 24.27 -3.84 5.93
N THR A 232 25.06 -4.27 6.92
CA THR A 232 26.46 -4.66 6.76
C THR A 232 26.74 -6.11 7.17
N GLU A 233 25.70 -6.94 7.29
CA GLU A 233 25.80 -8.32 7.77
C GLU A 233 26.75 -9.16 6.92
N ASP A 234 26.67 -9.03 5.60
CA ASP A 234 27.51 -9.76 4.64
C ASP A 234 27.78 -8.94 3.36
N THR A 235 28.57 -9.52 2.46
CA THR A 235 28.93 -8.90 1.18
C THR A 235 27.71 -8.62 0.30
N THR A 236 26.69 -9.48 0.35
CA THR A 236 25.47 -9.35 -0.45
C THR A 236 24.65 -8.15 0.03
N ALA A 237 24.52 -7.95 1.34
CA ALA A 237 23.86 -6.80 1.94
C ALA A 237 24.53 -5.49 1.51
N ILE A 238 25.86 -5.43 1.60
CA ILE A 238 26.65 -4.25 1.19
C ILE A 238 26.49 -3.98 -0.31
N GLN A 239 26.56 -5.01 -1.15
CA GLN A 239 26.35 -4.89 -2.60
C GLN A 239 24.95 -4.34 -2.93
N LEU A 240 23.91 -4.82 -2.23
CA LEU A 240 22.55 -4.31 -2.38
C LEU A 240 22.45 -2.84 -1.97
N VAL A 241 23.06 -2.44 -0.86
CA VAL A 241 23.09 -1.02 -0.42
C VAL A 241 23.74 -0.13 -1.48
N VAL A 242 24.93 -0.51 -1.98
CA VAL A 242 25.64 0.25 -3.03
C VAL A 242 24.78 0.33 -4.30
N PHE A 243 24.15 -0.77 -4.69
CA PHE A 243 23.28 -0.80 -5.86
C PHE A 243 22.04 0.08 -5.69
N TRP A 244 21.42 0.08 -4.50
CA TRP A 244 20.28 0.96 -4.23
C TRP A 244 20.67 2.43 -4.20
N LEU A 245 21.85 2.78 -3.66
CA LEU A 245 22.38 4.14 -3.73
C LEU A 245 22.54 4.59 -5.19
N PHE A 246 23.05 3.72 -6.05
CA PHE A 246 23.14 3.99 -7.48
C PHE A 246 21.74 4.21 -8.11
N CYS A 247 20.76 3.34 -7.82
CA CYS A 247 19.38 3.52 -8.28
C CYS A 247 18.74 4.83 -7.78
N CYS A 248 19.01 5.23 -6.53
CA CYS A 248 18.55 6.50 -5.96
C CYS A 248 19.16 7.70 -6.69
N ILE A 249 20.46 7.64 -7.02
CA ILE A 249 21.14 8.68 -7.81
C ILE A 249 20.50 8.77 -9.20
N LEU A 250 20.25 7.64 -9.87
CA LEU A 250 19.57 7.63 -11.17
C LEU A 250 18.15 8.22 -11.09
N GLY A 251 17.38 7.87 -10.06
CA GLY A 251 16.05 8.42 -9.84
C GLY A 251 16.08 9.93 -9.60
N ALA A 252 16.98 10.41 -8.75
CA ALA A 252 17.17 11.84 -8.49
C ALA A 252 17.61 12.58 -9.77
N ALA A 253 18.54 12.01 -10.53
CA ALA A 253 18.98 12.57 -11.81
C ALA A 253 17.82 12.65 -12.81
N ALA A 254 16.98 11.61 -12.92
CA ALA A 254 15.81 11.62 -13.79
C ALA A 254 14.82 12.74 -13.40
N VAL A 255 14.59 12.95 -12.10
CA VAL A 255 13.74 14.06 -11.64
C VAL A 255 14.36 15.41 -11.98
N MET A 256 15.65 15.62 -11.68
CA MET A 256 16.33 16.89 -11.93
C MET A 256 16.41 17.23 -13.42
N LEU A 257 16.70 16.23 -14.26
CA LEU A 257 16.69 16.39 -15.72
C LEU A 257 15.30 16.77 -16.22
N GLN A 258 14.24 16.12 -15.72
CA GLN A 258 12.86 16.44 -16.11
C GLN A 258 12.41 17.83 -15.63
N ILE A 259 12.88 18.29 -14.47
CA ILE A 259 12.66 19.67 -14.02
C ILE A 259 13.31 20.64 -15.02
N ASN A 260 14.54 20.37 -15.44
CA ASN A 260 15.30 21.23 -16.34
C ASN A 260 14.71 21.29 -17.77
N THR A 261 14.11 20.20 -18.27
CA THR A 261 13.44 20.24 -19.59
C THR A 261 12.20 21.14 -19.60
N ASN A 262 11.68 21.49 -18.42
CA ASN A 262 10.46 22.25 -18.22
C ASN A 262 9.17 21.65 -18.82
N GLN A 263 9.24 20.45 -19.38
CA GLN A 263 8.10 19.73 -19.96
C GLN A 263 7.47 18.79 -18.93
N LYS A 264 6.21 18.40 -19.13
CA LYS A 264 5.62 17.29 -18.37
C LYS A 264 6.26 15.97 -18.79
N ALA A 265 6.46 15.07 -17.82
CA ALA A 265 6.99 13.74 -18.06
C ALA A 265 6.00 12.95 -18.94
N SER A 266 6.51 12.31 -19.99
CA SER A 266 5.71 11.36 -20.76
C SER A 266 5.47 10.09 -19.96
N THR A 267 4.50 9.28 -20.37
CA THR A 267 4.24 7.98 -19.76
C THR A 267 5.50 7.11 -19.72
N ALA A 268 6.32 7.13 -20.79
CA ALA A 268 7.58 6.38 -20.84
C ALA A 268 8.59 6.87 -19.79
N VAL A 269 8.72 8.19 -19.59
CA VAL A 269 9.61 8.74 -18.55
C VAL A 269 9.14 8.33 -17.15
N ARG A 270 7.82 8.28 -16.91
CA ARG A 270 7.27 7.77 -15.65
C ARG A 270 7.61 6.29 -15.40
N LYS A 271 7.77 5.48 -16.46
CA LYS A 271 8.15 4.06 -16.34
C LYS A 271 9.61 3.85 -15.95
N ILE A 272 10.46 4.88 -15.96
CA ILE A 272 11.81 4.79 -15.37
C ILE A 272 11.73 4.35 -13.90
N PHE A 273 10.80 4.91 -13.12
CA PHE A 273 10.63 4.53 -11.71
C PHE A 273 10.10 3.11 -11.53
N HIS A 274 9.33 2.59 -12.49
CA HIS A 274 8.88 1.20 -12.47
C HIS A 274 10.05 0.26 -12.76
N GLY A 275 10.95 0.62 -13.68
CA GLY A 275 12.21 -0.10 -13.88
C GLY A 275 13.10 -0.07 -12.63
N LEU A 276 13.31 1.11 -12.04
CA LEU A 276 14.13 1.27 -10.83
C LEU A 276 13.57 0.46 -9.65
N ILE A 277 12.26 0.42 -9.45
CA ILE A 277 11.68 -0.34 -8.33
C ILE A 277 11.85 -1.85 -8.53
N ILE A 278 11.77 -2.37 -9.77
CA ILE A 278 12.09 -3.77 -10.06
C ILE A 278 13.54 -4.08 -9.69
N LEU A 279 14.48 -3.21 -10.11
CA LEU A 279 15.90 -3.37 -9.80
C LEU A 279 16.16 -3.40 -8.29
N VAL A 280 15.50 -2.53 -7.53
CA VAL A 280 15.66 -2.50 -6.07
C VAL A 280 15.01 -3.72 -5.40
N PHE A 281 13.76 -4.04 -5.75
CA PHE A 281 12.97 -5.03 -5.02
C PHE A 281 13.29 -6.47 -5.38
N VAL A 282 13.43 -6.83 -6.66
CA VAL A 282 13.62 -8.25 -7.08
C VAL A 282 14.79 -8.92 -6.36
N PRO A 283 16.04 -8.42 -6.46
CA PRO A 283 17.18 -9.09 -5.83
C PRO A 283 17.05 -9.09 -4.30
N ALA A 284 16.45 -8.03 -3.73
CA ALA A 284 16.34 -7.89 -2.29
C ALA A 284 15.28 -8.81 -1.67
N VAL A 285 14.12 -8.98 -2.33
CA VAL A 285 13.09 -9.94 -1.88
C VAL A 285 13.63 -11.36 -1.93
N ILE A 286 14.43 -11.69 -2.94
CA ILE A 286 15.02 -13.03 -3.10
C ILE A 286 16.13 -13.28 -2.08
N TRP A 287 17.06 -12.34 -1.87
CA TRP A 287 18.27 -12.58 -1.09
C TRP A 287 18.22 -12.07 0.35
N LYS A 288 17.54 -10.94 0.61
CA LYS A 288 17.51 -10.26 1.92
C LYS A 288 16.10 -9.70 2.23
N PRO A 289 15.06 -10.56 2.36
CA PRO A 289 13.67 -10.13 2.48
C PRO A 289 13.39 -9.25 3.71
N CYS A 290 14.04 -9.52 4.85
CA CYS A 290 13.90 -8.66 6.04
C CYS A 290 14.48 -7.25 5.82
N MET A 291 15.59 -7.15 5.08
CA MET A 291 16.25 -5.88 4.79
C MET A 291 15.37 -4.99 3.90
N ILE A 292 14.79 -5.54 2.83
CA ILE A 292 13.85 -4.78 1.97
C ILE A 292 12.52 -4.51 2.66
N TYR A 293 12.07 -5.39 3.55
CA TYR A 293 10.91 -5.15 4.40
C TYR A 293 11.12 -3.90 5.27
N LEU A 294 12.25 -3.83 5.99
CA LEU A 294 12.59 -2.65 6.78
C LEU A 294 12.77 -1.40 5.91
N ALA A 295 13.59 -1.52 4.86
CA ALA A 295 13.92 -0.40 3.97
C ALA A 295 12.67 0.20 3.34
N SER A 296 11.75 -0.63 2.83
CA SER A 296 10.50 -0.15 2.23
C SER A 296 9.61 0.60 3.22
N GLY A 297 9.50 0.15 4.48
CA GLY A 297 8.76 0.86 5.52
C GLY A 297 9.40 2.20 5.91
N VAL A 298 10.73 2.26 5.96
CA VAL A 298 11.48 3.51 6.19
C VAL A 298 11.32 4.47 5.00
N VAL A 299 11.44 3.98 3.76
CA VAL A 299 11.25 4.79 2.55
C VAL A 299 9.80 5.30 2.45
N PHE A 300 8.81 4.54 2.91
CA PHE A 300 7.44 5.02 3.03
C PHE A 300 7.34 6.22 3.98
N ALA A 301 7.96 6.14 5.16
CA ALA A 301 8.01 7.27 6.10
C ALA A 301 8.75 8.48 5.51
N ILE A 302 9.83 8.25 4.74
CA ILE A 302 10.54 9.31 4.01
C ILE A 302 9.63 9.94 2.95
N PHE A 303 8.93 9.14 2.13
CA PHE A 303 8.02 9.66 1.09
C PHE A 303 6.90 10.51 1.70
N ALA A 304 6.27 10.04 2.78
CA ALA A 304 5.27 10.80 3.50
C ALA A 304 5.85 12.09 4.12
N THR A 305 7.08 12.06 4.66
CA THR A 305 7.77 13.26 5.16
C THR A 305 8.09 14.26 4.05
N LEU A 306 8.61 13.79 2.91
CA LEU A 306 8.85 14.62 1.74
C LEU A 306 7.55 15.23 1.20
N ASP A 307 6.46 14.47 1.24
CA ASP A 307 5.15 14.98 0.83
C ASP A 307 4.63 16.06 1.78
N MET A 308 4.83 15.89 3.10
CA MET A 308 4.55 16.95 4.06
C MET A 308 5.40 18.20 3.82
N ILE A 309 6.72 18.06 3.59
CA ILE A 309 7.62 19.17 3.24
C ILE A 309 7.12 19.88 1.98
N ARG A 310 6.66 19.14 0.96
CA ARG A 310 6.07 19.68 -0.27
C ARG A 310 4.78 20.45 0.00
N ILE A 311 3.84 19.85 0.72
CA ILE A 311 2.52 20.44 1.02
C ILE A 311 2.66 21.71 1.87
N LEU A 312 3.53 21.66 2.89
CA LEU A 312 3.82 22.78 3.77
C LEU A 312 4.80 23.79 3.14
N LYS A 313 5.38 23.50 1.97
CA LYS A 313 6.38 24.33 1.29
C LYS A 313 7.61 24.66 2.15
N MET A 314 8.08 23.68 2.92
CA MET A 314 9.19 23.87 3.87
C MET A 314 10.54 24.05 3.14
N PRO A 315 11.31 25.13 3.39
CA PRO A 315 12.63 25.32 2.80
C PRO A 315 13.67 24.36 3.42
N PRO A 316 14.70 23.92 2.66
CA PRO A 316 15.02 24.34 1.30
C PRO A 316 14.35 23.50 0.20
N LEU A 317 13.75 22.35 0.54
CA LEU A 317 13.33 21.36 -0.45
C LEU A 317 11.90 21.55 -0.99
N GLY A 318 11.02 22.24 -0.27
CA GLY A 318 9.58 22.30 -0.56
C GLY A 318 9.24 22.74 -1.99
N GLU A 319 9.91 23.78 -2.50
CA GLU A 319 9.69 24.27 -3.86
C GLU A 319 10.26 23.35 -4.94
N THR A 320 11.41 22.73 -4.69
CA THR A 320 12.00 21.73 -5.60
C THR A 320 11.11 20.48 -5.68
N LEU A 321 10.63 19.98 -4.54
CA LEU A 321 9.71 18.84 -4.47
C LEU A 321 8.38 19.15 -5.17
N ARG A 322 7.85 20.36 -4.99
CA ARG A 322 6.63 20.82 -5.67
C ARG A 322 6.84 20.88 -7.19
N SER A 323 7.96 21.45 -7.63
CA SER A 323 8.29 21.55 -9.05
C SER A 323 8.47 20.18 -9.68
N GLY A 324 9.20 19.27 -9.03
CA GLY A 324 9.35 17.88 -9.45
C GLY A 324 8.00 17.17 -9.54
N PHE A 325 7.19 17.23 -8.48
CA PHE A 325 5.86 16.63 -8.48
C PHE A 325 5.00 17.11 -9.66
N LEU A 326 4.93 18.42 -9.91
CA LEU A 326 4.13 18.97 -11.02
C LEU A 326 4.58 18.52 -12.41
N LYS A 327 5.86 18.16 -12.59
CA LYS A 327 6.35 17.60 -13.87
C LYS A 327 5.92 16.15 -14.07
N PHE A 328 5.75 15.38 -12.99
CA PHE A 328 5.39 13.96 -13.06
C PHE A 328 3.89 13.68 -12.83
N ALA A 329 3.18 14.58 -12.16
CA ALA A 329 1.77 14.46 -11.80
C ALA A 329 0.89 14.26 -13.05
N ASP A 330 0.03 13.27 -12.97
CA ASP A 330 -0.92 12.88 -14.01
C ASP A 330 -2.37 13.04 -13.52
N GLU A 331 -3.33 12.50 -14.27
CA GLU A 331 -4.75 12.55 -13.93
C GLU A 331 -5.10 11.88 -12.59
N LYS A 332 -4.22 11.05 -12.03
CA LYS A 332 -4.41 10.41 -10.72
C LYS A 332 -3.95 11.28 -9.54
N ASP A 333 -3.15 12.31 -9.82
CA ASP A 333 -2.49 13.18 -8.83
C ASP A 333 -3.07 14.62 -8.84
N GLU A 334 -4.40 14.76 -8.94
CA GLU A 334 -5.07 16.07 -8.91
C GLU A 334 -5.27 16.65 -7.51
N GLY A 335 -5.25 15.81 -6.48
CA GLY A 335 -5.46 16.21 -5.09
C GLY A 335 -4.20 16.73 -4.39
N PRO A 336 -4.30 17.11 -3.10
CA PRO A 336 -3.16 17.61 -2.33
C PRO A 336 -2.02 16.60 -2.14
N LEU A 337 -2.30 15.29 -2.05
CA LEU A 337 -1.31 14.24 -1.79
C LEU A 337 -0.67 13.71 -3.08
N ALA A 338 0.63 13.35 -3.01
CA ALA A 338 1.35 12.72 -4.13
C ALA A 338 1.20 11.18 -4.10
N LEU A 339 0.02 10.68 -4.49
CA LEU A 339 -0.33 9.27 -4.29
C LEU A 339 0.36 8.33 -5.28
N THR A 340 0.58 8.70 -6.53
CA THR A 340 1.23 7.80 -7.51
C THR A 340 2.59 7.25 -7.06
N PRO A 341 3.57 8.07 -6.61
CA PRO A 341 4.85 7.55 -6.12
C PRO A 341 4.70 6.74 -4.82
N ILE A 342 3.78 7.12 -3.93
CA ILE A 342 3.50 6.37 -2.70
C ILE A 342 2.91 5.01 -3.05
N TYR A 343 1.92 4.94 -3.94
CA TYR A 343 1.31 3.69 -4.36
C TYR A 343 2.24 2.81 -5.17
N LEU A 344 3.20 3.35 -5.93
CA LEU A 344 4.22 2.51 -6.57
C LEU A 344 5.05 1.75 -5.53
N LEU A 345 5.48 2.44 -4.47
CA LEU A 345 6.19 1.83 -3.34
C LEU A 345 5.29 0.84 -2.58
N VAL A 346 4.11 1.29 -2.16
CA VAL A 346 3.15 0.47 -1.39
C VAL A 346 2.74 -0.76 -2.20
N GLY A 347 2.47 -0.61 -3.50
CA GLY A 347 2.11 -1.71 -4.38
C GLY A 347 3.17 -2.81 -4.42
N CYS A 348 4.45 -2.45 -4.49
CA CYS A 348 5.55 -3.42 -4.44
C CYS A 348 5.82 -3.98 -3.04
N SER A 349 5.53 -3.20 -1.99
CA SER A 349 5.91 -3.52 -0.61
C SER A 349 4.81 -4.25 0.16
N PHE A 350 3.54 -4.01 -0.14
CA PHE A 350 2.45 -4.57 0.65
C PHE A 350 2.44 -6.10 0.67
N PRO A 351 2.78 -6.86 -0.40
CA PRO A 351 2.83 -8.32 -0.28
C PRO A 351 3.83 -8.78 0.77
N LEU A 352 4.89 -8.01 1.04
CA LEU A 352 5.83 -8.26 2.14
C LEU A 352 5.24 -7.80 3.47
N TRP A 353 4.62 -6.62 3.52
CA TRP A 353 4.07 -6.03 4.75
C TRP A 353 2.92 -6.85 5.36
N ILE A 354 2.11 -7.49 4.51
CA ILE A 354 0.95 -8.27 4.92
C ILE A 354 1.11 -9.78 4.69
N HIS A 355 2.33 -10.27 4.44
CA HIS A 355 2.56 -11.72 4.50
C HIS A 355 2.69 -12.17 5.95
N PRO A 356 1.98 -13.22 6.39
CA PRO A 356 2.08 -13.72 7.76
C PRO A 356 3.49 -14.15 8.15
N ASN A 357 4.26 -14.65 7.17
CA ASN A 357 5.65 -15.05 7.37
C ASN A 357 6.47 -14.89 6.08
N PRO A 358 7.11 -13.74 5.84
CA PRO A 358 7.84 -13.47 4.60
C PRO A 358 9.13 -14.28 4.43
N ASN A 359 9.55 -15.05 5.45
CA ASN A 359 10.71 -15.94 5.38
C ASN A 359 10.41 -17.30 4.72
N TYR A 360 9.13 -17.64 4.53
CA TYR A 360 8.75 -18.92 3.92
C TYR A 360 9.04 -18.96 2.43
N SER A 361 9.22 -20.18 1.90
CA SER A 361 9.61 -20.50 0.53
C SER A 361 8.61 -20.12 -0.58
N ASP A 362 7.50 -19.44 -0.25
CA ASP A 362 6.48 -19.05 -1.24
C ASP A 362 6.78 -17.64 -1.78
N LEU A 363 7.73 -17.57 -2.70
CA LEU A 363 8.22 -16.31 -3.27
C LEU A 363 7.17 -15.61 -4.16
N LEU A 364 6.29 -16.36 -4.84
CA LEU A 364 5.39 -15.79 -5.83
C LEU A 364 4.37 -14.78 -5.25
N PRO A 365 3.68 -15.07 -4.12
CA PRO A 365 2.88 -14.06 -3.43
C PRO A 365 3.67 -12.78 -3.12
N LEU A 366 4.90 -12.91 -2.60
CA LEU A 366 5.74 -11.77 -2.24
C LEU A 366 6.11 -10.90 -3.45
N LEU A 367 6.21 -11.48 -4.65
CA LEU A 367 6.50 -10.78 -5.90
C LEU A 367 5.26 -10.18 -6.58
N SER A 368 4.05 -10.32 -6.02
CA SER A 368 2.80 -9.92 -6.69
C SER A 368 2.78 -8.47 -7.17
N GLY A 369 3.28 -7.53 -6.35
CA GLY A 369 3.33 -6.13 -6.73
C GLY A 369 4.35 -5.83 -7.83
N ILE A 370 5.51 -6.48 -7.77
CA ILE A 370 6.58 -6.35 -8.75
C ILE A 370 6.14 -6.93 -10.10
N LEU A 371 5.48 -8.09 -10.09
CA LEU A 371 4.93 -8.71 -11.29
C LEU A 371 3.81 -7.85 -11.88
N ALA A 372 2.83 -7.44 -11.08
CA ALA A 372 1.67 -6.68 -11.57
C ALA A 372 2.06 -5.29 -12.12
N VAL A 373 2.78 -4.50 -11.33
CA VAL A 373 3.03 -3.08 -11.63
C VAL A 373 4.40 -2.87 -12.25
N GLY A 374 5.44 -3.53 -11.73
CA GLY A 374 6.78 -3.42 -12.29
C GLY A 374 6.82 -3.99 -13.71
N ILE A 375 6.45 -5.26 -13.87
CA ILE A 375 6.60 -6.00 -15.13
C ILE A 375 5.37 -5.82 -16.03
N GLY A 376 4.20 -6.23 -15.54
CA GLY A 376 2.97 -6.30 -16.33
C GLY A 376 2.50 -4.94 -16.83
N ASP A 377 2.25 -4.01 -15.93
CA ASP A 377 1.78 -2.66 -16.27
C ASP A 377 2.78 -1.87 -17.13
N SER A 378 4.08 -2.01 -16.87
CA SER A 378 5.12 -1.42 -17.74
C SER A 378 5.07 -2.00 -19.16
N ALA A 379 4.97 -3.33 -19.29
CA ALA A 379 4.86 -3.99 -20.59
C ALA A 379 3.56 -3.60 -21.32
N ALA A 380 2.42 -3.53 -20.62
CA ALA A 380 1.16 -3.05 -21.17
C ALA A 380 1.27 -1.63 -21.72
N SER A 381 1.88 -0.73 -20.96
CA SER A 381 2.02 0.68 -21.35
C SER A 381 2.97 0.87 -22.53
N ILE A 382 4.13 0.20 -22.52
CA ILE A 382 5.14 0.30 -23.60
C ILE A 382 4.62 -0.37 -24.87
N CYS A 383 4.21 -1.64 -24.81
CA CYS A 383 3.71 -2.34 -26.00
C CYS A 383 2.39 -1.74 -26.49
N GLY A 384 1.50 -1.36 -25.57
CA GLY A 384 0.22 -0.75 -25.92
C GLY A 384 0.37 0.59 -26.63
N SER A 385 1.40 1.37 -26.33
CA SER A 385 1.69 2.64 -27.03
C SER A 385 2.43 2.46 -28.34
N LEU A 386 3.31 1.45 -28.46
CA LEU A 386 4.11 1.20 -29.67
C LEU A 386 3.35 0.43 -30.76
N VAL A 387 2.62 -0.63 -30.38
CA VAL A 387 2.01 -1.57 -31.33
C VAL A 387 0.49 -1.69 -31.19
N GLY A 388 -0.10 -1.04 -30.18
CA GLY A 388 -1.52 -1.16 -29.87
C GLY A 388 -2.42 -0.52 -30.92
N LYS A 389 -3.26 -1.33 -31.57
CA LYS A 389 -4.25 -0.88 -32.56
C LYS A 389 -5.68 -1.13 -32.08
N ASN A 390 -5.88 -2.19 -31.31
CA ASN A 390 -7.21 -2.65 -30.93
C ASN A 390 -7.54 -2.26 -29.49
N ARG A 391 -8.33 -1.20 -29.29
CA ARG A 391 -8.74 -0.77 -27.95
C ARG A 391 -9.83 -1.64 -27.35
N TRP A 392 -9.81 -1.78 -26.03
CA TRP A 392 -10.92 -2.39 -25.29
C TRP A 392 -12.15 -1.48 -25.30
N PRO A 393 -13.38 -2.02 -25.45
CA PRO A 393 -14.59 -1.21 -25.37
C PRO A 393 -14.67 -0.46 -24.04
N GLY A 394 -14.88 0.85 -24.10
CA GLY A 394 -14.97 1.72 -22.92
C GLY A 394 -13.64 2.00 -22.21
N SER A 395 -12.49 1.64 -22.78
CA SER A 395 -11.17 1.88 -22.20
C SER A 395 -10.21 2.50 -23.23
N ARG A 396 -9.25 3.28 -22.74
CA ARG A 396 -8.16 3.81 -23.57
C ARG A 396 -7.06 2.76 -23.83
N LYS A 397 -7.10 1.64 -23.12
CA LYS A 397 -6.10 0.58 -23.16
C LYS A 397 -6.33 -0.39 -24.33
N THR A 398 -5.27 -1.01 -24.79
CA THR A 398 -5.25 -1.86 -25.99
C THR A 398 -5.18 -3.34 -25.64
N LYS A 399 -5.77 -4.20 -26.48
CA LYS A 399 -5.71 -5.66 -26.34
C LYS A 399 -4.27 -6.16 -26.44
N GLU A 400 -3.47 -5.55 -27.32
CA GLU A 400 -2.04 -5.83 -27.47
C GLU A 400 -1.27 -5.52 -26.19
N GLY A 401 -1.60 -4.40 -25.51
CA GLY A 401 -1.05 -4.09 -24.19
C GLY A 401 -1.40 -5.15 -23.15
N THR A 402 -2.65 -5.61 -23.11
CA THR A 402 -3.08 -6.69 -22.20
C THR A 402 -2.34 -8.00 -22.46
N ILE A 403 -2.12 -8.37 -23.72
CA ILE A 403 -1.34 -9.56 -24.10
C ILE A 403 0.11 -9.41 -23.63
N ALA A 404 0.72 -8.24 -23.82
CA ALA A 404 2.08 -7.97 -23.35
C ALA A 404 2.19 -8.04 -21.81
N CYS A 405 1.19 -7.50 -21.09
CA CYS A 405 1.09 -7.61 -19.64
C CYS A 405 1.05 -9.08 -19.18
N PHE A 406 0.24 -9.91 -19.84
CA PHE A 406 0.13 -11.34 -19.51
C PHE A 406 1.43 -12.10 -19.82
N LEU A 407 1.96 -11.95 -21.03
CA LEU A 407 3.13 -12.71 -21.48
C LEU A 407 4.41 -12.33 -20.72
N SER A 408 4.62 -11.06 -20.41
CA SER A 408 5.79 -10.59 -19.66
C SER A 408 5.83 -11.14 -18.24
N GLN A 409 4.70 -11.11 -17.52
CA GLN A 409 4.59 -11.68 -16.18
C GLN A 409 4.77 -13.19 -16.19
N LEU A 410 4.13 -13.89 -17.13
CA LEU A 410 4.25 -15.35 -17.26
C LEU A 410 5.70 -15.75 -17.58
N PHE A 411 6.37 -15.01 -18.46
CA PHE A 411 7.78 -15.20 -18.78
C PHE A 411 8.66 -15.09 -17.53
N VAL A 412 8.47 -14.07 -16.69
CA VAL A 412 9.26 -13.90 -15.46
C VAL A 412 9.00 -15.04 -14.48
N VAL A 413 7.75 -15.49 -14.31
CA VAL A 413 7.45 -16.66 -13.46
C VAL A 413 8.17 -17.91 -13.97
N ILE A 414 8.12 -18.19 -15.27
CA ILE A 414 8.81 -19.35 -15.87
C ILE A 414 10.33 -19.22 -15.70
N LEU A 415 10.88 -18.02 -15.89
CA LEU A 415 12.30 -17.75 -15.70
C LEU A 415 12.72 -18.02 -14.25
N LEU A 416 11.96 -17.55 -13.27
CA LEU A 416 12.22 -17.79 -11.84
C LEU A 416 12.18 -19.28 -11.48
N ILE A 417 11.30 -20.05 -12.12
CA ILE A 417 11.26 -21.52 -11.99
C ILE A 417 12.50 -22.15 -12.61
N HIS A 418 12.92 -21.67 -13.79
CA HIS A 418 14.08 -22.21 -14.50
C HIS A 418 15.39 -22.02 -13.74
N ILE A 419 15.58 -20.83 -13.14
CA ILE A 419 16.78 -20.51 -12.33
C ILE A 419 16.69 -21.01 -10.88
N GLY A 420 15.59 -21.67 -10.49
CA GLY A 420 15.46 -22.36 -9.21
C GLY A 420 15.02 -21.52 -8.02
N TYR A 421 14.61 -20.25 -8.20
CA TYR A 421 14.07 -19.43 -7.11
C TYR A 421 12.61 -19.74 -6.77
N VAL A 422 11.86 -20.29 -7.72
CA VAL A 422 10.49 -20.76 -7.51
C VAL A 422 10.45 -22.27 -7.76
N PRO A 423 9.87 -23.07 -6.85
CA PRO A 423 9.77 -24.51 -7.06
C PRO A 423 8.95 -24.83 -8.32
N ARG A 424 9.31 -25.94 -8.99
CA ARG A 424 8.52 -26.46 -10.12
C ARG A 424 7.13 -26.86 -9.61
N THR A 425 6.18 -25.97 -9.82
CA THR A 425 4.81 -26.06 -9.30
C THR A 425 3.81 -26.00 -10.44
N ASN A 426 2.56 -26.35 -10.13
CA ASN A 426 1.47 -26.21 -11.09
C ASN A 426 1.26 -24.72 -11.44
N LEU A 427 1.46 -24.38 -12.72
CA LEU A 427 1.33 -23.02 -13.23
C LEU A 427 -0.11 -22.53 -13.32
N ILE A 428 -1.14 -23.35 -13.07
CA ILE A 428 -2.54 -22.94 -13.15
C ILE A 428 -2.81 -21.73 -12.26
N LYS A 429 -2.40 -21.78 -10.99
CA LYS A 429 -2.63 -20.70 -10.03
C LYS A 429 -1.94 -19.38 -10.45
N PRO A 430 -0.62 -19.33 -10.69
CA PRO A 430 0.02 -18.08 -11.11
C PRO A 430 -0.49 -17.60 -12.47
N THR A 431 -0.78 -18.50 -13.41
CA THR A 431 -1.33 -18.11 -14.72
C THR A 431 -2.71 -17.50 -14.59
N PHE A 432 -3.58 -18.06 -13.73
CA PHE A 432 -4.90 -17.51 -13.46
C PHE A 432 -4.82 -16.13 -12.81
N ALA A 433 -3.96 -15.97 -11.79
CA ALA A 433 -3.71 -14.68 -11.14
C ALA A 433 -3.21 -13.62 -12.13
N ILE A 434 -2.24 -13.97 -13.00
CA ILE A 434 -1.71 -13.09 -14.05
C ILE A 434 -2.80 -12.73 -15.08
N ALA A 435 -3.61 -13.70 -15.51
CA ALA A 435 -4.70 -13.46 -16.45
C ALA A 435 -5.72 -12.47 -15.90
N MET A 436 -6.15 -12.67 -14.65
CA MET A 436 -7.09 -11.78 -13.98
C MET A 436 -6.50 -10.39 -13.73
N SER A 437 -5.25 -10.30 -13.28
CA SER A 437 -4.54 -9.03 -13.10
C SER A 437 -4.44 -8.26 -14.43
N SER A 438 -4.06 -8.94 -15.51
CA SER A 438 -3.97 -8.34 -16.86
C SER A 438 -5.33 -7.88 -17.39
N PHE A 439 -6.40 -8.64 -17.13
CA PHE A 439 -7.75 -8.23 -17.52
C PHE A 439 -8.25 -7.02 -16.73
N VAL A 440 -7.99 -6.99 -15.42
CA VAL A 440 -8.35 -5.84 -14.57
C VAL A 440 -7.54 -4.61 -14.94
N GLU A 441 -6.25 -4.76 -15.24
CA GLU A 441 -5.39 -3.69 -15.79
C GLU A 441 -6.08 -3.03 -16.99
N ALA A 442 -6.59 -3.83 -17.94
CA ALA A 442 -7.19 -3.32 -19.17
C ALA A 442 -8.50 -2.52 -18.97
N LYS A 443 -9.19 -2.75 -17.85
CA LYS A 443 -10.56 -2.28 -17.59
C LYS A 443 -10.69 -1.33 -16.42
N THR A 444 -9.73 -1.33 -15.50
CA THR A 444 -9.81 -0.52 -14.30
C THR A 444 -9.47 0.94 -14.59
N ASP A 445 -10.23 1.81 -13.95
CA ASP A 445 -10.04 3.26 -13.87
C ASP A 445 -9.45 3.67 -12.51
N GLN A 446 -9.22 2.70 -11.63
CA GLN A 446 -8.58 2.89 -10.33
C GLN A 446 -7.07 3.00 -10.50
N VAL A 447 -6.38 3.50 -9.47
CA VAL A 447 -4.90 3.51 -9.49
C VAL A 447 -4.37 2.08 -9.49
N ASP A 448 -3.89 1.65 -10.66
CA ASP A 448 -3.18 0.40 -10.94
C ASP A 448 -2.16 0.02 -9.87
N ASN A 449 -1.33 0.98 -9.43
CA ASN A 449 -0.31 0.78 -8.40
C ASN A 449 -0.88 0.32 -7.04
N LEU A 450 -2.16 0.57 -6.77
CA LEU A 450 -2.87 0.07 -5.58
C LEU A 450 -3.65 -1.21 -5.89
N ALA A 451 -4.42 -1.20 -6.98
CA ALA A 451 -5.43 -2.20 -7.28
C ALA A 451 -4.83 -3.55 -7.73
N LEU A 452 -3.90 -3.54 -8.68
CA LEU A 452 -3.38 -4.76 -9.31
C LEU A 452 -2.53 -5.59 -8.35
N PRO A 453 -1.61 -4.98 -7.56
CA PRO A 453 -0.84 -5.72 -6.58
C PRO A 453 -1.72 -6.47 -5.56
N LEU A 454 -2.72 -5.79 -4.99
CA LEU A 454 -3.67 -6.39 -4.03
C LEU A 454 -4.44 -7.55 -4.63
N LEU A 455 -4.99 -7.37 -5.84
CA LEU A 455 -5.74 -8.41 -6.54
C LEU A 455 -4.86 -9.64 -6.79
N MET A 456 -3.66 -9.42 -7.33
CA MET A 456 -2.73 -10.48 -7.67
C MET A 456 -2.29 -11.26 -6.43
N TYR A 457 -1.99 -10.57 -5.33
CA TYR A 457 -1.63 -11.21 -4.06
C TYR A 457 -2.75 -12.08 -3.50
N VAL A 458 -4.00 -11.58 -3.47
CA VAL A 458 -5.16 -12.38 -3.05
C VAL A 458 -5.28 -13.68 -3.85
N MET A 459 -5.00 -13.64 -5.15
CA MET A 459 -5.07 -14.82 -6.03
C MET A 459 -3.84 -15.75 -5.91
N MET A 460 -2.72 -15.23 -5.42
CA MET A 460 -1.47 -15.98 -5.21
C MET A 460 -1.39 -16.64 -3.82
N LEU A 461 -2.05 -16.08 -2.81
CA LEU A 461 -2.33 -16.72 -1.51
C LEU A 461 -3.17 -17.98 -1.72
#